data_AF-A0A3N5WBF9-F1
#
_entry.id   AF-A0A3N5WBF9-F1
#
_cell.length_a   1.000
_cell.length_b   1.000
_cell.length_c   1.000
_cell.angle_alpha   90.00
_cell.angle_beta   90.00
_cell.angle_gamma   90.00
#
_symmetry.space_group_name_H-M   'P 1'
#
loop_
_entity.id
_entity.type
_entity.pdbx_description
1 polymer ?
#
loop_
_entity_poly.entity_id
_entity_poly.type
_entity_poly.pdbx_seq_one_letter_code
_entity_poly.pdbx_strand_id
1 'polypeptide(L)'
;MTEYDRTNSGLLAKNDKQGNESRPDYRGSINVDGREYWLSAWIKQGRDGTKLAGQKYMSLSVKPKDEQAGYGPAAAPAAAPAPRMTQDQRDAMAIRERAERERQAAAKPKTNFDDMDSDIPF
;
A
#
# COMPACT_ATOMS: atom_id res chain seq x y z
N MET A 1 -27.61 -22.16 30.79
CA MET A 1 -26.61 -21.10 30.99
C MET A 1 -26.80 -20.10 29.85
N THR A 2 -26.76 -18.80 30.10
CA THR A 2 -26.90 -17.82 29.01
C THR A 2 -25.65 -17.82 28.15
N GLU A 3 -25.80 -18.15 26.88
CA GLU A 3 -24.75 -17.91 25.88
C GLU A 3 -24.45 -16.42 25.84
N TYR A 4 -23.21 -16.06 26.14
CA TYR A 4 -22.75 -14.68 26.06
C TYR A 4 -22.48 -14.39 24.58
N ASP A 5 -23.51 -13.93 23.88
CA ASP A 5 -23.42 -13.62 22.45
C ASP A 5 -22.27 -12.64 22.21
N ARG A 6 -21.29 -13.07 21.40
CA ARG A 6 -20.07 -12.31 21.12
C ARG A 6 -20.15 -11.54 19.80
N THR A 7 -21.27 -11.63 19.08
CA THR A 7 -21.60 -10.65 18.05
C THR A 7 -21.97 -9.34 18.74
N ASN A 8 -21.90 -8.21 18.02
CA ASN A 8 -22.18 -6.87 18.56
C ASN A 8 -21.26 -6.44 19.73
N SER A 9 -20.18 -7.21 19.98
CA SER A 9 -19.17 -6.97 21.02
C SER A 9 -17.87 -6.43 20.42
N GLY A 10 -17.12 -5.65 21.22
CA GLY A 10 -15.89 -5.01 20.76
C GLY A 10 -15.01 -4.50 21.90
N LEU A 11 -13.79 -4.07 21.53
CA LEU A 11 -12.87 -3.37 22.42
C LEU A 11 -12.86 -1.88 22.05
N LEU A 12 -12.94 -1.00 23.05
CA LEU A 12 -12.80 0.44 22.88
C LEU A 12 -11.75 0.97 23.86
N ALA A 13 -10.55 1.27 23.35
CA ALA A 13 -9.44 1.78 24.16
C ALA A 13 -9.43 3.32 24.17
N LYS A 14 -9.01 3.92 25.29
CA LYS A 14 -8.73 5.36 25.34
C LYS A 14 -7.57 5.66 24.38
N ASN A 15 -7.79 6.57 23.45
CA ASN A 15 -6.79 7.00 22.49
C ASN A 15 -5.98 8.17 23.08
N ASP A 16 -4.66 8.14 22.93
CA ASP A 16 -3.83 9.23 23.45
C ASP A 16 -3.87 10.45 22.53
N LYS A 17 -4.52 11.52 23.01
CA LYS A 17 -4.57 12.81 22.31
C LYS A 17 -3.29 13.59 22.58
N GLN A 18 -2.21 13.19 21.90
CA GLN A 18 -0.94 13.91 21.82
C GLN A 18 -1.12 15.30 21.15
N GLY A 19 -1.70 16.27 21.87
CA GLY A 19 -1.93 17.65 21.42
C GLY A 19 -2.92 17.82 20.25
N ASN A 20 -3.59 16.76 19.77
CA ASN A 20 -4.47 16.82 18.61
C ASN A 20 -5.94 16.61 18.99
N GLU A 21 -6.69 17.71 19.04
CA GLU A 21 -8.12 17.74 19.44
C GLU A 21 -9.05 17.06 18.43
N SER A 22 -8.68 17.03 17.15
CA SER A 22 -9.45 16.41 16.06
C SER A 22 -9.48 14.88 16.16
N ARG A 23 -8.46 14.27 16.80
CA ARG A 23 -8.44 12.82 17.07
C ARG A 23 -9.60 12.41 17.99
N PRO A 24 -10.15 11.18 17.82
CA PRO A 24 -11.12 10.63 18.76
C PRO A 24 -10.51 10.44 20.15
N ASP A 25 -11.36 10.49 21.17
CA ASP A 25 -11.02 10.22 22.58
C ASP A 25 -10.85 8.72 22.84
N TYR A 26 -11.55 7.88 22.07
CA TYR A 26 -11.42 6.43 22.11
C TYR A 26 -11.41 5.83 20.71
N ARG A 27 -10.63 4.77 20.52
CA ARG A 27 -10.54 4.00 19.27
C ARG A 27 -10.49 2.50 19.58
N GLY A 28 -11.06 1.69 18.72
CA GLY A 28 -10.93 0.24 18.79
C GLY A 28 -11.64 -0.46 17.64
N SER A 29 -12.02 -1.72 17.85
CA SER A 29 -12.77 -2.50 16.87
C SER A 29 -13.96 -3.21 17.52
N ILE A 30 -15.03 -3.36 16.75
CA ILE A 30 -16.30 -3.97 17.16
C ILE A 30 -16.75 -4.93 16.06
N ASN A 31 -17.19 -6.12 16.47
CA ASN A 31 -17.91 -7.01 15.58
C ASN A 31 -19.40 -6.63 15.63
N VAL A 32 -20.06 -6.42 14.50
CA VAL A 32 -21.51 -6.14 14.39
C VAL A 32 -22.07 -7.01 13.28
N ASP A 33 -23.14 -7.77 13.55
CA ASP A 33 -23.71 -8.76 12.61
C ASP A 33 -22.64 -9.67 11.95
N GLY A 34 -21.66 -10.12 12.76
CA GLY A 34 -20.56 -10.97 12.31
C GLY A 34 -19.42 -10.26 11.57
N ARG A 35 -19.59 -9.00 11.13
CA ARG A 35 -18.58 -8.21 10.41
C ARG A 35 -17.74 -7.36 11.35
N GLU A 36 -16.44 -7.20 11.08
CA GLU A 36 -15.57 -6.35 11.90
C GLU A 36 -15.55 -4.89 11.40
N TYR A 37 -15.71 -3.96 12.32
CA TYR A 37 -15.67 -2.51 12.09
C TYR A 37 -14.63 -1.84 13.00
N TRP A 38 -13.95 -0.83 12.47
CA TRP A 38 -13.21 0.13 13.28
C TRP A 38 -14.19 1.11 13.93
N LEU A 39 -14.14 1.23 15.27
CA LEU A 39 -14.95 2.14 16.05
C LEU A 39 -14.11 3.33 16.54
N SER A 40 -14.61 4.54 16.33
CA SER A 40 -14.03 5.79 16.84
C SER A 40 -15.08 6.60 17.61
N ALA A 41 -14.71 7.13 18.78
CA ALA A 41 -15.60 7.92 19.63
C ALA A 41 -14.96 9.25 20.02
N TRP A 42 -15.71 10.34 19.92
CA TRP A 42 -15.33 11.68 20.39
C TRP A 42 -16.28 12.13 21.51
N ILE A 43 -15.74 12.59 22.64
CA ILE A 43 -16.54 13.23 23.69
C ILE A 43 -16.89 14.64 23.20
N LYS A 44 -18.18 14.99 23.22
CA LYS A 44 -18.70 16.32 22.88
C LYS A 44 -19.68 16.78 23.96
N GLN A 45 -19.83 18.09 24.14
CA GLN A 45 -20.83 18.65 25.04
C GLN A 45 -22.10 18.99 24.28
N GLY A 46 -23.27 18.66 24.84
CA GLY A 46 -24.57 18.98 24.28
C GLY A 46 -24.76 20.50 24.19
N ARG A 47 -25.14 20.98 23.00
CA ARG A 47 -25.52 22.38 22.81
C ARG A 47 -26.87 22.64 23.48
N ASP A 48 -27.01 23.85 24.01
CA ASP A 48 -28.28 24.33 24.55
C ASP A 48 -29.42 24.24 23.53
N GLY A 49 -30.64 24.05 24.04
CA GLY A 49 -31.82 23.75 23.21
C GLY A 49 -31.88 22.33 22.62
N THR A 50 -30.89 21.46 22.84
CA THR A 50 -30.97 20.04 22.47
C THR A 50 -31.39 19.15 23.65
N LYS A 51 -31.94 17.95 23.38
CA LYS A 51 -32.31 16.96 24.42
C LYS A 51 -31.12 16.46 25.27
N LEU A 52 -29.90 16.84 24.91
CA LEU A 52 -28.65 16.53 25.60
C LEU A 52 -27.94 17.78 26.16
N ALA A 53 -28.60 18.95 26.19
CA ALA A 53 -28.04 20.20 26.71
C ALA A 53 -27.38 20.01 28.09
N GLY A 54 -26.19 20.60 28.27
CA GLY A 54 -25.35 20.44 29.47
C GLY A 54 -24.70 19.07 29.66
N GLN A 55 -25.16 18.01 28.98
CA GLN A 55 -24.63 16.65 29.12
C GLN A 55 -23.47 16.38 28.15
N LYS A 56 -22.52 15.54 28.56
CA LYS A 56 -21.46 15.04 27.67
C LYS A 56 -21.99 13.82 26.92
N TYR A 57 -21.97 13.88 25.59
CA TYR A 57 -22.37 12.78 24.71
C TYR A 57 -21.19 12.29 23.89
N MET A 58 -21.23 11.01 23.49
CA MET A 58 -20.21 10.42 22.63
C MET A 58 -20.70 10.41 21.19
N SER A 59 -19.99 11.13 20.32
CA SER A 59 -20.13 11.03 18.88
C SER A 59 -19.45 9.74 18.44
N LEU A 60 -20.19 8.78 17.90
CA LEU A 60 -19.65 7.51 17.41
C LEU A 60 -19.51 7.52 15.88
N SER A 61 -18.47 6.87 15.36
CA SER A 61 -18.32 6.58 13.94
C SER A 61 -17.76 5.17 13.77
N VAL A 62 -18.44 4.36 12.97
CA VAL A 62 -17.98 3.05 12.52
C VAL A 62 -17.48 3.13 11.09
N LYS A 63 -16.44 2.36 10.76
CA LYS A 63 -15.98 2.09 9.39
C LYS A 63 -15.79 0.58 9.23
N PRO A 64 -16.18 -0.04 8.11
CA PRO A 64 -15.86 -1.45 7.89
C PRO A 64 -14.34 -1.66 7.91
N LYS A 65 -13.91 -2.83 8.41
CA LYS A 65 -12.54 -3.35 8.27
C LYS A 65 -12.43 -4.32 7.09
N ASP A 66 -13.57 -4.82 6.61
CA ASP A 66 -13.72 -5.31 5.23
C ASP A 66 -13.06 -4.31 4.26
N GLU A 67 -12.49 -4.82 3.16
CA GLU A 67 -11.57 -4.10 2.25
C GLU A 67 -10.14 -3.82 2.78
N GLN A 68 -9.80 -4.10 4.06
CA GLN A 68 -8.39 -4.17 4.52
C GLN A 68 -7.88 -5.59 4.83
N ALA A 69 -8.56 -6.62 4.31
CA ALA A 69 -8.01 -7.98 4.16
C ALA A 69 -6.97 -8.10 3.03
N GLY A 70 -6.45 -6.98 2.51
CA GLY A 70 -5.39 -6.91 1.49
C GLY A 70 -3.98 -7.25 2.01
N TYR A 71 -3.80 -7.38 3.33
CA TYR A 71 -2.67 -8.14 3.88
C TYR A 71 -3.08 -9.61 3.95
N GLY A 72 -2.45 -10.43 3.11
CA GLY A 72 -2.66 -11.87 3.05
C GLY A 72 -2.25 -12.62 4.33
N PRO A 73 -2.38 -13.96 4.36
CA PRO A 73 -2.09 -14.77 5.54
C PRO A 73 -0.68 -14.49 6.10
N ALA A 74 -0.59 -14.52 7.42
CA ALA A 74 0.62 -14.16 8.17
C ALA A 74 1.88 -14.82 7.60
N ALA A 75 2.94 -14.02 7.45
CA ALA A 75 4.18 -14.47 6.82
C ALA A 75 4.78 -15.69 7.52
N ALA A 76 4.71 -16.85 6.87
CA ALA A 76 5.50 -18.00 7.23
C ALA A 76 7.00 -17.64 7.17
N PRO A 77 7.84 -18.14 8.09
CA PRO A 77 9.22 -17.70 8.19
C PRO A 77 10.05 -18.10 6.96
N ALA A 78 10.61 -17.10 6.29
CA ALA A 78 11.82 -17.16 5.46
C ALA A 78 12.00 -18.41 4.58
N ALA A 79 11.09 -18.65 3.63
CA ALA A 79 11.47 -19.35 2.40
C ALA A 79 12.50 -18.49 1.65
N ALA A 80 13.67 -19.06 1.34
CA ALA A 80 14.81 -18.29 0.85
C ALA A 80 14.53 -17.55 -0.48
N PRO A 81 15.07 -16.33 -0.69
CA PRO A 81 15.00 -15.68 -1.99
C PRO A 81 15.80 -16.50 -3.00
N ALA A 82 15.11 -17.04 -4.01
CA ALA A 82 15.74 -17.66 -5.17
C ALA A 82 16.76 -16.69 -5.80
N PRO A 83 17.89 -17.18 -6.36
CA PRO A 83 19.00 -16.33 -6.78
C PRO A 83 18.65 -15.45 -7.99
N ARG A 84 18.03 -14.30 -7.71
CA ARG A 84 17.89 -13.21 -8.67
C ARG A 84 19.29 -12.68 -8.96
N MET A 85 19.75 -12.83 -10.19
CA MET A 85 20.99 -12.20 -10.67
C MET A 85 21.03 -10.74 -10.21
N THR A 86 22.06 -10.39 -9.45
CA THR A 86 22.21 -9.06 -8.85
C THR A 86 22.37 -8.00 -9.94
N GLN A 87 22.05 -6.75 -9.60
CA GLN A 87 22.22 -5.60 -10.51
C GLN A 87 23.65 -5.58 -11.08
N ASP A 88 24.63 -5.78 -10.20
CA ASP A 88 26.06 -5.93 -10.48
C ASP A 88 26.40 -6.93 -11.60
N GLN A 89 25.81 -8.13 -11.57
CA GLN A 89 26.02 -9.15 -12.62
C GLN A 89 25.45 -8.75 -13.98
N ARG A 90 24.41 -7.91 -14.01
CA ARG A 90 23.81 -7.41 -15.25
C ARG A 90 24.66 -6.30 -15.87
N ASP A 91 25.13 -5.35 -15.07
CA ASP A 91 26.05 -4.30 -15.51
C ASP A 91 27.38 -4.89 -16.01
N ALA A 92 27.97 -5.86 -15.31
CA ALA A 92 29.17 -6.56 -15.74
C ALA A 92 29.00 -7.28 -17.11
N MET A 93 27.81 -7.82 -17.38
CA MET A 93 27.48 -8.46 -18.66
C MET A 93 27.33 -7.43 -19.79
N ALA A 94 26.64 -6.31 -19.54
CA ALA A 94 26.43 -5.24 -20.51
C ALA A 94 27.74 -4.54 -20.93
N ILE A 95 28.65 -4.30 -19.98
CA ILE A 95 29.98 -3.73 -20.26
C ILE A 95 30.79 -4.66 -21.18
N ARG A 96 30.73 -5.97 -20.93
CA ARG A 96 31.44 -6.97 -21.75
C ARG A 96 30.88 -7.05 -23.17
N GLU A 97 29.55 -7.08 -23.33
CA GLU A 97 28.90 -7.10 -24.65
C GLU A 97 29.24 -5.83 -25.46
N ARG A 98 29.27 -4.65 -24.82
CA ARG A 98 29.67 -3.40 -25.48
C ARG A 98 31.12 -3.44 -25.97
N ALA A 99 32.05 -3.91 -25.14
CA ALA A 99 33.46 -4.04 -25.52
C ALA A 99 33.65 -5.04 -26.68
N GLU A 100 32.82 -6.09 -26.75
CA GLU A 100 32.86 -7.07 -27.84
C GLU A 100 32.25 -6.51 -29.14
N ARG A 101 31.19 -5.68 -29.06
CA ARG A 101 30.68 -4.91 -30.21
C ARG A 101 31.72 -3.93 -30.78
N GLU A 102 32.46 -3.21 -29.96
CA GLU A 102 33.53 -2.31 -30.45
C GLU A 102 34.65 -3.10 -31.16
N ARG A 103 35.00 -4.30 -30.67
CA ARG A 103 35.95 -5.20 -31.36
C ARG A 103 35.42 -5.72 -32.69
N GLN A 104 34.12 -6.02 -32.80
CA GLN A 104 33.51 -6.43 -34.07
C GLN A 104 33.37 -5.27 -35.06
N ALA A 105 33.11 -4.04 -34.59
CA ALA A 105 33.01 -2.84 -35.43
C ALA A 105 34.35 -2.48 -36.10
N ALA A 106 35.49 -2.80 -35.46
CA ALA A 106 36.82 -2.61 -36.03
C ALA A 106 37.21 -3.62 -37.14
N ALA A 107 36.37 -4.63 -37.43
CA ALA A 107 36.77 -5.85 -38.15
C ALA A 107 36.10 -6.05 -39.53
N LYS A 108 35.53 -5.02 -40.17
CA LYS A 108 35.03 -5.09 -41.57
C LYS A 108 35.43 -3.86 -42.41
N PRO A 109 36.13 -4.03 -43.55
CA PRO A 109 36.60 -2.93 -44.42
C PRO A 109 35.55 -2.44 -45.43
N LYS A 110 35.89 -1.36 -46.17
CA LYS A 110 35.01 -0.65 -47.13
C LYS A 110 35.05 -1.23 -48.56
N THR A 111 33.88 -1.42 -49.18
CA THR A 111 33.56 -1.42 -50.64
C THR A 111 32.04 -1.60 -50.81
N ASN A 112 31.25 -0.87 -51.61
CA ASN A 112 31.31 0.49 -52.19
C ASN A 112 30.07 1.28 -51.63
N PHE A 113 29.46 2.36 -52.13
CA PHE A 113 29.54 3.26 -53.32
C PHE A 113 28.99 2.74 -54.69
N ASP A 114 28.61 3.68 -55.57
CA ASP A 114 28.09 3.50 -56.94
C ASP A 114 26.92 2.51 -57.15
N ASP A 115 25.75 2.83 -56.59
CA ASP A 115 24.42 2.49 -57.15
C ASP A 115 23.37 3.51 -56.67
N MET A 116 23.57 4.78 -57.04
CA MET A 116 22.67 5.90 -56.75
C MET A 116 22.93 6.99 -57.80
N ASP A 117 21.89 7.69 -58.24
CA ASP A 117 21.92 8.69 -59.32
C ASP A 117 22.09 8.12 -60.75
N SER A 118 21.24 7.15 -61.13
CA SER A 118 21.09 6.72 -62.53
C SER A 118 19.66 6.33 -62.95
N ASP A 119 18.63 6.72 -62.16
CA ASP A 119 17.22 6.66 -62.59
C ASP A 119 16.29 7.65 -61.83
N ILE A 120 16.49 8.96 -62.00
CA ILE A 120 15.44 9.98 -61.73
C ILE A 120 15.47 11.04 -62.85
N PRO A 121 14.57 11.00 -63.84
CA PRO A 121 14.48 12.02 -64.87
C PRO A 121 13.57 13.19 -64.45
N PHE A 122 13.94 14.43 -64.84
CA PHE A 122 13.04 15.44 -65.45
C PHE A 122 13.84 16.65 -65.98
#